data_AF-A0A1Q7FJ36-F1
#
_entry.id   AF-A0A1Q7FJ36-F1
#
_cell.length_a   1.000
_cell.length_b   1.000
_cell.length_c   1.000
_cell.angle_alpha   90.00
_cell.angle_beta   90.00
_cell.angle_gamma   90.00
#
_symmetry.space_group_name_H-M   'P 1'
#
loop_
_entity.id
_entity.type
_entity.pdbx_description
1 polymer ?
#
loop_
_entity_poly.entity_id
_entity_poly.type
_entity_poly.pdbx_seq_one_letter_code
_entity_poly.pdbx_strand_id
1 'polypeptide(L)'
;MTETLRYVRLVLAGIGPLYSVAVLVYSLLEGSSSICTGSGGTFRCTEVTYASTWGFGGSVAVGIVMILTMAPLLSGWLRNRIPSVVAAIALPIVLISFTSGLAAWTPAWVAILAAAIAGPPSAKGMPD
;
A
#
# COMPACT_ATOMS: atom_id res chain seq x y z
N MET A 1 -25.79 17.50 -1.20
CA MET A 1 -24.37 17.86 -0.92
C MET A 1 -23.67 16.88 0.01
N THR A 2 -24.38 16.24 0.95
CA THR A 2 -23.83 15.25 1.89
C THR A 2 -23.45 13.90 1.23
N GLU A 3 -24.23 13.45 0.24
CA GLU A 3 -23.96 12.23 -0.54
C GLU A 3 -22.63 12.31 -1.33
N THR A 4 -22.42 13.40 -2.08
CA THR A 4 -21.20 13.60 -2.89
C THR A 4 -19.94 13.62 -2.04
N LEU A 5 -19.96 14.31 -0.88
CA LEU A 5 -18.86 14.31 0.08
C LEU A 5 -18.57 12.90 0.65
N ARG A 6 -19.61 12.11 0.90
CA ARG A 6 -19.47 10.73 1.38
C ARG A 6 -18.83 9.83 0.33
N TYR A 7 -19.26 9.94 -0.94
CA TYR A 7 -18.66 9.21 -2.06
C TYR A 7 -17.18 9.60 -2.26
N VAL A 8 -16.86 10.90 -2.22
CA VAL A 8 -15.47 11.37 -2.33
C VAL A 8 -14.59 10.79 -1.23
N ARG A 9 -15.06 10.76 0.02
CA ARG A 9 -14.32 10.15 1.15
C ARG A 9 -14.13 8.64 1.00
N LEU A 10 -15.13 7.94 0.48
CA LEU A 10 -15.03 6.50 0.17
C LEU A 10 -13.98 6.22 -0.92
N VAL A 11 -14.00 7.02 -1.99
CA VAL A 11 -13.00 6.91 -3.07
C VAL A 11 -11.60 7.18 -2.52
N LEU A 12 -11.41 8.27 -1.76
CA LEU A 12 -10.14 8.60 -1.11
C LEU A 12 -9.63 7.47 -0.19
N ALA A 13 -10.52 6.85 0.58
CA ALA A 13 -10.17 5.72 1.44
C ALA A 13 -9.73 4.47 0.65
N GLY A 14 -10.18 4.32 -0.61
CA GLY A 14 -9.87 3.16 -1.46
C GLY A 14 -8.60 3.31 -2.31
N ILE A 15 -8.25 4.52 -2.74
CA ILE A 15 -7.12 4.73 -3.67
C ILE A 15 -5.79 4.21 -3.11
N GLY A 16 -5.46 4.54 -1.86
CA GLY A 16 -4.23 4.08 -1.21
C GLY A 16 -4.11 2.56 -1.16
N PRO A 17 -5.10 1.83 -0.60
CA PRO A 17 -5.19 0.38 -0.65
C PRO A 17 -5.02 -0.21 -2.05
N LEU A 18 -5.79 0.29 -3.03
CA LEU A 18 -5.80 -0.26 -4.39
C LEU A 18 -4.45 -0.09 -5.08
N TYR A 19 -3.85 1.08 -4.95
CA TYR A 19 -2.52 1.35 -5.48
C TYR A 19 -1.47 0.45 -4.81
N SER A 20 -1.54 0.29 -3.48
CA SER A 20 -0.64 -0.58 -2.72
C SER A 20 -0.71 -2.04 -3.19
N VAL A 21 -1.93 -2.54 -3.43
CA VAL A 21 -2.15 -3.87 -4.01
C VAL A 21 -1.60 -3.97 -5.43
N ALA A 22 -1.80 -2.95 -6.27
CA ALA A 22 -1.28 -2.94 -7.63
C ALA A 22 0.26 -3.03 -7.65
N VAL A 23 0.95 -2.28 -6.78
CA VAL A 23 2.41 -2.34 -6.62
C VAL A 23 2.86 -3.72 -6.12
N LEU A 24 2.14 -4.32 -5.16
CA LEU A 24 2.44 -5.66 -4.68
C LEU A 24 2.30 -6.70 -5.80
N VAL A 25 1.19 -6.67 -6.54
CA VAL A 25 0.94 -7.60 -7.66
C VAL A 25 2.00 -7.43 -8.74
N TYR A 26 2.32 -6.19 -9.11
CA TYR A 26 3.42 -5.91 -10.04
C TYR A 26 4.73 -6.52 -9.53
N SER A 27 5.07 -6.33 -8.26
CA SER A 27 6.33 -6.85 -7.71
C SER A 27 6.38 -8.38 -7.63
N LEU A 28 5.23 -9.03 -7.47
CA LEU A 28 5.12 -10.49 -7.41
C LEU A 28 5.15 -11.14 -8.79
N LEU A 29 4.69 -10.43 -9.83
CA LEU A 29 4.57 -10.97 -11.18
C LEU A 29 5.72 -10.54 -12.10
N GLU A 30 6.21 -9.31 -11.95
CA GLU A 30 7.22 -8.76 -12.85
C GLU A 30 8.61 -9.26 -12.48
N GLY A 31 9.32 -9.79 -13.48
CA GLY A 31 10.70 -10.21 -13.39
C GLY A 31 11.65 -9.01 -13.24
N SER A 32 12.51 -9.05 -12.22
CA SER A 32 13.63 -8.12 -12.04
C SER A 32 14.88 -8.55 -12.82
N SER A 33 15.06 -9.86 -13.00
CA SER A 33 16.18 -10.47 -13.70
C SER A 33 15.87 -11.92 -14.09
N SER A 34 16.70 -12.52 -14.93
CA SER A 34 16.66 -13.94 -15.25
C SER A 34 17.92 -14.62 -14.72
N ILE A 35 17.77 -15.66 -13.90
CA ILE A 35 18.89 -16.52 -13.51
C ILE A 35 18.91 -17.72 -14.47
N CYS A 36 20.01 -17.85 -15.21
CA CYS A 36 20.23 -18.96 -16.12
C CYS A 36 21.25 -19.94 -15.53
N THR A 37 20.90 -21.23 -15.56
CA THR A 37 21.74 -22.32 -15.04
C THR A 37 21.84 -23.45 -16.05
N GLY A 38 22.92 -24.24 -15.96
CA GLY A 38 23.20 -25.36 -16.86
C GLY A 38 23.96 -24.97 -18.12
N SER A 39 24.23 -25.96 -18.97
CA SER A 39 24.87 -25.79 -20.28
C SER A 39 24.33 -26.84 -21.28
N GLY A 40 24.42 -26.52 -22.58
CA GLY A 40 23.89 -27.39 -23.64
C GLY A 40 22.39 -27.70 -23.46
N GLY A 41 22.01 -28.98 -23.55
CA GLY A 41 20.61 -29.43 -23.40
C GLY A 41 20.01 -29.28 -22.00
N THR A 42 20.77 -28.84 -21.00
CA THR A 42 20.29 -28.58 -19.63
C THR A 42 20.10 -27.11 -19.31
N PHE A 43 20.31 -26.21 -20.28
CA PHE A 43 20.18 -24.78 -20.09
C PHE A 43 18.73 -24.41 -19.73
N ARG A 44 18.56 -23.79 -18.56
CA ARG A 44 17.27 -23.28 -18.09
C ARG A 44 17.45 -21.88 -17.52
N CYS A 45 16.59 -20.96 -17.94
CA CYS A 45 16.47 -19.65 -17.32
C CYS A 45 15.16 -19.59 -16.52
N THR A 46 15.25 -19.09 -15.30
CA THR A 46 14.10 -18.81 -14.43
C THR A 46 14.04 -17.32 -14.18
N GLU A 47 12.86 -16.72 -14.38
CA GLU A 47 12.64 -15.32 -14.03
C GLU A 47 12.59 -15.15 -12.51
N VAL A 48 13.25 -14.11 -12.03
CA VAL A 48 13.40 -13.73 -10.64
C VAL A 48 12.58 -12.47 -10.43
N THR A 49 11.45 -12.61 -9.73
CA THR A 49 10.52 -11.49 -9.51
C THR A 49 11.10 -10.45 -8.57
N TYR A 50 10.64 -9.19 -8.64
CA TYR A 50 11.08 -8.15 -7.70
C TYR A 50 10.88 -8.58 -6.24
N ALA A 51 9.78 -9.28 -5.93
CA ALA A 51 9.49 -9.76 -4.59
C ALA A 51 10.57 -10.69 -4.02
N SER A 52 11.23 -11.50 -4.86
CA SER A 52 12.27 -12.42 -4.43
C SER A 52 13.55 -11.69 -3.95
N THR A 53 13.74 -10.43 -4.34
CA THR A 53 14.92 -9.62 -3.97
C THR A 53 14.81 -8.98 -2.58
N TRP A 54 13.63 -9.00 -1.95
CA TRP A 54 13.38 -8.29 -0.69
C TRP A 54 14.00 -8.95 0.54
N GLY A 55 14.31 -10.24 0.47
CA GLY A 55 14.70 -11.03 1.62
C GLY A 55 13.62 -11.02 2.73
N PHE A 56 13.97 -11.55 3.91
CA PHE A 56 13.02 -11.61 5.04
C PHE A 56 12.61 -10.22 5.55
N GLY A 57 13.58 -9.33 5.77
CA GLY A 57 13.33 -7.99 6.29
C GLY A 57 12.45 -7.14 5.38
N GLY A 58 12.71 -7.14 4.06
CA GLY A 58 11.89 -6.43 3.08
C GLY A 58 10.48 -7.01 2.97
N SER A 59 10.34 -8.34 3.05
CA SER A 59 9.02 -9.00 3.05
C SER A 59 8.17 -8.59 4.25
N VAL A 60 8.76 -8.51 5.44
CA VAL A 60 8.09 -8.02 6.65
C VAL A 60 7.68 -6.55 6.48
N ALA A 61 8.57 -5.72 5.95
CA ALA A 61 8.29 -4.30 5.73
C ALA A 61 7.14 -4.08 4.73
N VAL A 62 7.11 -4.85 3.63
CA VAL A 62 5.99 -4.85 2.67
C VAL A 62 4.69 -5.28 3.37
N GLY A 63 4.72 -6.33 4.19
CA GLY A 63 3.56 -6.75 4.99
C GLY A 63 3.03 -5.63 5.88
N ILE A 64 3.91 -4.89 6.56
CA ILE A 64 3.54 -3.73 7.39
C ILE A 64 2.92 -2.62 6.52
N VAL A 65 3.54 -2.28 5.38
CA VAL A 65 3.01 -1.28 4.44
C VAL A 65 1.60 -1.67 3.98
N MET A 66 1.39 -2.94 3.60
CA MET A 66 0.07 -3.42 3.18
C MET A 66 -0.98 -3.24 4.28
N ILE A 67 -0.66 -3.60 5.52
CA ILE A 67 -1.56 -3.41 6.68
C ILE A 67 -1.87 -1.93 6.88
N LEU A 68 -0.84 -1.08 6.90
CA LEU A 68 -1.01 0.38 7.09
C LEU A 68 -1.82 1.00 5.95
N THR A 69 -1.69 0.50 4.72
CA THR A 69 -2.46 1.02 3.59
C THR A 69 -3.95 0.75 3.68
N MET A 70 -4.38 -0.26 4.44
CA MET A 70 -5.80 -0.57 4.69
C MET A 70 -6.43 0.31 5.79
N ALA A 71 -5.62 1.09 6.52
CA ALA A 71 -6.10 1.90 7.64
C ALA A 71 -7.22 2.91 7.32
N PRO A 72 -7.29 3.54 6.12
CA PRO A 72 -8.43 4.38 5.74
C PRO A 72 -9.77 3.63 5.68
N LEU A 73 -9.75 2.37 5.23
CA LEU A 73 -10.96 1.53 5.20
C LEU A 73 -11.41 1.19 6.63
N LEU A 74 -10.45 0.81 7.49
CA LEU A 74 -10.69 0.59 8.93
C LEU A 74 -11.24 1.82 9.64
N SER A 75 -10.72 3.01 9.34
CA SER A 75 -11.19 4.29 9.85
C SER A 75 -12.64 4.58 9.46
N GLY A 76 -13.02 4.26 8.22
CA GLY A 76 -14.40 4.31 7.76
C GLY A 76 -15.32 3.33 8.49
N TRP A 77 -14.85 2.10 8.73
CA TRP A 77 -15.61 1.06 9.43
C TRP A 77 -15.82 1.39 10.92
N LEU A 78 -14.76 1.80 11.61
CA LEU A 78 -14.77 2.18 13.03
C LEU A 78 -15.36 3.59 13.26
N ARG A 79 -15.63 4.34 12.20
CA ARG A 79 -16.04 5.76 12.24
C ARG A 79 -15.09 6.63 13.06
N ASN A 80 -13.81 6.28 13.08
CA ASN A 80 -12.78 6.95 13.87
C ASN A 80 -11.59 7.33 12.99
N ARG A 81 -11.12 8.58 13.07
CA ARG A 81 -9.96 9.09 12.28
C ARG A 81 -8.62 8.49 12.70
N ILE A 82 -8.49 8.01 13.93
CA ILE A 82 -7.21 7.61 14.53
C ILE A 82 -6.41 6.63 13.65
N PRO A 83 -6.99 5.52 13.11
CA PRO A 83 -6.23 4.57 12.30
C PRO A 83 -5.60 5.22 11.05
N SER A 84 -6.32 6.09 10.35
CA SER A 84 -5.80 6.79 9.17
C SER A 84 -4.68 7.74 9.50
N VAL A 85 -4.80 8.49 10.61
CA VAL A 85 -3.78 9.44 11.04
C VAL A 85 -2.51 8.70 11.46
N VAL A 86 -2.65 7.64 12.25
CA VAL A 86 -1.52 6.79 12.64
C VAL A 86 -0.82 6.21 11.42
N ALA A 87 -1.57 5.68 10.45
CA ALA A 87 -0.99 5.15 9.22
C ALA A 87 -0.28 6.21 8.37
N ALA A 88 -0.85 7.43 8.27
CA ALA A 88 -0.24 8.53 7.54
C ALA A 88 1.11 8.97 8.12
N ILE A 89 1.32 8.79 9.44
CA ILE A 89 2.58 9.07 10.14
C ILE A 89 3.53 7.87 10.12
N ALA A 90 3.02 6.65 10.30
CA ALA A 90 3.82 5.44 10.38
C ALA A 90 4.40 5.02 9.01
N LEU A 91 3.62 5.16 7.93
CA LEU A 91 4.07 4.81 6.58
C LEU A 91 5.39 5.49 6.17
N PRO A 92 5.56 6.82 6.26
CA PRO A 92 6.80 7.47 5.83
C PRO A 92 8.00 7.01 6.67
N ILE A 93 7.81 6.68 7.95
CA ILE A 93 8.89 6.11 8.80
C ILE A 93 9.35 4.75 8.25
N VAL A 94 8.39 3.89 7.86
CA VAL A 94 8.69 2.58 7.25
C VAL A 94 9.34 2.76 5.87
N LEU A 95 8.83 3.69 5.04
CA LEU A 95 9.38 3.99 3.71
C LEU A 95 10.82 4.51 3.80
N ILE A 96 11.12 5.41 4.74
CA ILE A 96 12.46 5.96 4.95
C ILE A 96 13.43 4.89 5.46
N SER A 97 12.95 3.95 6.29
CA SER A 97 13.78 2.86 6.80
C SER A 97 14.17 1.85 5.72
N PHE A 98 13.42 1.78 4.61
CA PHE A 98 13.60 0.82 3.51
C PHE A 98 13.45 1.49 2.13
N THR A 99 14.17 2.59 1.91
CA THR A 99 14.00 3.47 0.73
C THR A 99 14.15 2.76 -0.62
N SER A 100 15.15 1.89 -0.78
CA SER A 100 15.39 1.19 -2.06
C SER A 100 14.31 0.15 -2.39
N GLY A 101 13.70 -0.47 -1.38
CA GLY A 101 12.70 -1.53 -1.55
C GLY A 101 11.25 -1.03 -1.59
N LEU A 102 10.96 0.12 -0.98
CA LEU A 102 9.59 0.59 -0.76
C LEU A 102 9.23 1.91 -1.46
N ALA A 103 10.14 2.54 -2.20
CA ALA A 103 9.88 3.81 -2.89
C ALA A 103 8.62 3.78 -3.78
N ALA A 104 8.30 2.61 -4.36
CA ALA A 104 7.11 2.42 -5.19
C ALA A 104 5.77 2.66 -4.44
N TRP A 105 5.75 2.57 -3.10
CA TRP A 105 4.57 2.81 -2.27
C TRP A 105 4.38 4.28 -1.86
N THR A 106 5.29 5.18 -2.25
CA THR A 106 5.17 6.62 -1.95
C THR A 106 3.83 7.22 -2.42
N PRO A 107 3.31 6.92 -3.62
CA PRO A 107 1.99 7.42 -4.04
C PRO A 107 0.84 6.87 -3.20
N ALA A 108 0.94 5.62 -2.72
CA ALA A 108 -0.03 5.02 -1.81
C ALA A 108 -0.12 5.82 -0.50
N TRP A 109 1.04 6.20 0.05
CA TRP A 109 1.12 7.02 1.26
C TRP A 109 0.46 8.39 1.05
N VAL A 110 0.71 9.07 -0.07
CA VAL A 110 0.08 10.36 -0.37
C VAL A 110 -1.45 10.25 -0.40
N ALA A 111 -1.98 9.18 -1.00
CA ALA A 111 -3.42 8.92 -1.00
C ALA A 111 -3.99 8.69 0.41
N ILE A 112 -3.24 7.99 1.27
CA ILE A 112 -3.63 7.74 2.67
C ILE A 112 -3.61 9.03 3.49
N LEU A 113 -2.62 9.90 3.26
CA LEU A 113 -2.55 11.22 3.88
C LEU A 113 -3.78 12.06 3.49
N ALA A 114 -4.15 12.06 2.20
CA ALA A 114 -5.35 12.75 1.72
C ALA A 114 -6.63 12.20 2.37
N ALA A 115 -6.73 10.87 2.53
CA ALA A 115 -7.86 10.24 3.23
C ALA A 115 -7.88 10.60 4.73
N ALA A 116 -6.73 10.67 5.40
CA ALA A 116 -6.63 11.07 6.81
C ALA A 116 -7.10 12.52 7.03
N ILE A 117 -6.71 13.43 6.12
CA ILE A 117 -7.14 14.84 6.12
C ILE A 117 -8.66 14.93 5.89
N ALA A 118 -9.19 14.24 4.88
CA ALA A 118 -10.61 14.25 4.54
C ALA A 118 -11.51 13.66 5.66
N GLY A 119 -10.99 12.66 6.38
CA GLY A 119 -11.69 11.97 7.47
C GLY A 119 -12.64 10.87 7.01
N PRO A 120 -13.22 10.12 7.97
CA PRO A 120 -14.04 8.96 7.66
C PRO A 120 -15.31 9.37 6.90
N PRO A 121 -15.78 8.53 5.98
CA PRO A 121 -17.10 8.65 5.36
C PRO A 121 -18.18 8.40 6.43
N SER A 122 -18.52 9.42 7.22
CA SER A 122 -19.61 9.34 8.21
C SER A 122 -20.96 9.18 7.51
N ALA A 123 -21.78 8.26 8.00
CA ALA A 123 -23.11 7.95 7.45
C ALA A 123 -24.24 8.85 8.00
N LYS A 124 -23.93 9.89 8.78
CA LYS A 124 -24.96 10.79 9.30
C LYS A 124 -24.44 12.21 9.38
N GLY A 125 -25.18 13.14 8.79
CA GLY A 125 -25.24 14.47 9.36
C GLY A 125 -25.78 14.32 10.78
N MET A 126 -24.97 14.64 11.76
CA MET A 126 -25.46 15.15 13.04
C MET A 126 -24.31 15.97 13.64
N PRO A 127 -24.57 17.24 13.98
CA PRO A 127 -23.66 18.02 14.82
C PRO A 127 -23.66 17.44 16.23
N ASP A 128 -22.50 17.50 16.87
CA ASP A 128 -22.33 17.90 18.27
C ASP A 128 -21.02 18.70 18.33
#